data_AF-A0A2V9WQM5-F1
#
_entry.id   AF-A0A2V9WQM5-F1
#
_cell.length_a   1.000
_cell.length_b   1.000
_cell.length_c   1.000
_cell.angle_alpha   90.00
_cell.angle_beta   90.00
_cell.angle_gamma   90.00
#
_symmetry.space_group_name_H-M   'P 1'
#
loop_
_entity.id
_entity.type
_entity.pdbx_description
1 polymer ?
#
loop_
_entity_poly.entity_id
_entity_poly.type
_entity_poly.pdbx_seq_one_letter_code
_entity_poly.pdbx_strand_id
1 'polypeptide(L)'
;MFNGTGGAFTSSIYAKSGSPNVQIYNDNFISDGTVNPGADDTIVWGDGKGTFVFNNNAWHRVEGGDDWYCNGDTTSFSGWQAKGFDSVGMDVDPQIGGTLGGGPVAYQLNSTSPLINKGANLSGRVPGGVGTRDYFGNPIPNGGAFDIVAAEYTGTYSTQSNATPVAHTSFSPAVHIAAITINGQNIAKGATASWSVTITDSSGNPVSGVTVECFLLNQSWQAIDADLTSTTNTSGVASFSTNATSSSGTYFLLLPEVRPPSETYYDSSQNAAWDTYFNLS
;
A
#
# COMPACT_ATOMS: atom_id res chain seq x y z
N MET A 1 7.45 2.03 10.69
CA MET A 1 8.54 1.85 9.70
C MET A 1 8.22 0.60 8.91
N PHE A 2 8.04 0.73 7.60
CA PHE A 2 7.66 -0.38 6.72
C PHE A 2 8.91 -1.22 6.43
N ASN A 3 9.05 -2.34 7.13
CA ASN A 3 10.17 -3.28 6.96
C ASN A 3 9.80 -4.46 6.04
N GLY A 4 8.77 -4.33 5.20
CA GLY A 4 8.41 -5.33 4.20
C GLY A 4 8.75 -4.83 2.80
N THR A 5 9.47 -5.63 2.02
CA THR A 5 9.38 -5.54 0.56
C THR A 5 7.96 -5.96 0.14
N GLY A 6 7.38 -5.32 -0.87
CA GLY A 6 6.24 -5.90 -1.60
C GLY A 6 4.87 -5.97 -0.90
N GLY A 7 4.54 -5.09 0.06
CA GLY A 7 3.22 -5.11 0.68
C GLY A 7 2.07 -4.88 -0.31
N ALA A 8 1.25 -5.91 -0.54
CA ALA A 8 0.11 -5.86 -1.46
C ALA A 8 -1.01 -4.95 -0.94
N PHE A 9 -1.16 -4.89 0.38
CA PHE A 9 -2.00 -3.91 1.05
C PHE A 9 -1.28 -3.33 2.26
N THR A 10 -1.29 -2.00 2.35
CA THR A 10 -0.72 -1.28 3.49
C THR A 10 -1.69 -0.19 3.94
N SER A 11 -2.11 -0.21 5.19
CA SER A 11 -2.83 0.90 5.81
C SER A 11 -2.04 1.48 6.96
N SER A 12 -1.88 2.80 6.96
CA SER A 12 -1.21 3.50 8.05
C SER A 12 -2.03 4.61 8.69
N ILE A 13 -1.91 4.72 10.00
CA ILE A 13 -2.49 5.80 10.79
C ILE A 13 -1.65 7.07 10.77
N TYR A 14 -0.41 7.01 10.25
CA TYR A 14 0.51 8.14 10.17
C TYR A 14 0.07 9.20 9.14
N ALA A 15 -1.06 9.07 8.45
CA ALA A 15 -1.55 10.08 7.49
C ALA A 15 -3.02 10.49 7.70
N LYS A 16 -3.48 10.56 8.97
CA LYS A 16 -4.87 10.89 9.36
C LYS A 16 -5.97 9.90 8.98
N SER A 17 -5.64 8.68 8.54
CA SER A 17 -6.64 7.61 8.46
C SER A 17 -6.96 7.13 9.89
N GLY A 18 -7.75 7.91 10.63
CA GLY A 18 -7.94 7.75 12.07
C GLY A 18 -8.51 6.39 12.48
N SER A 19 -9.11 5.67 11.55
CA SER A 19 -9.56 4.27 11.62
C SER A 19 -10.18 3.90 10.27
N PRO A 20 -9.40 3.42 9.27
CA PRO A 20 -9.97 3.05 7.98
C PRO A 20 -10.98 1.91 8.12
N ASN A 21 -11.97 1.87 7.22
CA ASN A 21 -12.83 0.71 7.01
C ASN A 21 -12.42 0.10 5.66
N VAL A 22 -11.72 -1.03 5.72
CA VAL A 22 -11.17 -1.73 4.56
C VAL A 22 -11.83 -3.08 4.44
N GLN A 23 -12.29 -3.37 3.22
CA GLN A 23 -12.95 -4.61 2.91
C GLN A 23 -12.41 -5.13 1.58
N ILE A 24 -11.74 -6.27 1.64
CA ILE A 24 -10.99 -6.88 0.54
C ILE A 24 -11.58 -8.26 0.30
N TYR A 25 -12.10 -8.44 -0.90
CA TYR A 25 -12.91 -9.60 -1.25
C TYR A 25 -12.55 -10.09 -2.63
N ASN A 26 -12.38 -11.40 -2.77
CA ASN A 26 -12.22 -12.01 -4.10
C ASN A 26 -11.03 -11.39 -4.85
N ASP A 27 -9.91 -11.18 -4.18
CA ASP A 27 -8.68 -10.67 -4.79
C ASP A 27 -7.61 -11.77 -4.93
N ASN A 28 -6.68 -11.59 -5.87
CA ASN A 28 -5.53 -12.47 -6.06
C ASN A 28 -4.24 -11.67 -5.80
N PHE A 29 -3.56 -11.98 -4.70
CA PHE A 29 -2.32 -11.32 -4.29
C PHE A 29 -1.16 -12.25 -4.58
N ILE A 30 -0.42 -11.93 -5.65
CA ILE A 30 0.74 -12.69 -6.08
C ILE A 30 1.96 -11.80 -5.96
N SER A 31 2.89 -12.17 -5.07
CA SER A 31 4.17 -11.47 -4.88
C SER A 31 5.34 -12.28 -5.44
N ASP A 32 6.28 -11.59 -6.07
CA ASP A 32 7.53 -12.16 -6.52
C ASP A 32 8.67 -11.78 -5.55
N GLY A 33 9.09 -12.74 -4.71
CA GLY A 33 10.18 -12.54 -3.74
C GLY A 33 11.58 -12.33 -4.37
N THR A 34 11.68 -12.31 -5.71
CA THR A 34 12.92 -12.49 -6.47
C THR A 34 14.00 -11.43 -6.22
N VAL A 35 13.65 -10.28 -5.65
CA VAL A 35 14.62 -9.24 -5.27
C VAL A 35 15.34 -9.59 -3.96
N ASN A 36 14.71 -10.33 -3.05
CA ASN A 36 15.32 -10.78 -1.79
C ASN A 36 14.63 -12.05 -1.23
N PRO A 37 15.15 -13.25 -1.54
CA PRO A 37 14.59 -14.51 -1.05
C PRO A 37 14.65 -14.72 0.46
N GLY A 38 15.37 -13.84 1.19
CA GLY A 38 15.43 -13.82 2.64
C GLY A 38 14.62 -12.69 3.28
N ALA A 39 13.92 -11.87 2.50
CA ALA A 39 12.95 -10.92 3.04
C ALA A 39 11.65 -11.64 3.38
N ASP A 40 11.02 -11.28 4.49
CA ASP A 40 9.62 -11.59 4.71
C ASP A 40 8.80 -10.56 3.91
N ASP A 41 8.00 -11.02 2.94
CA ASP A 41 7.09 -10.12 2.23
C ASP A 41 5.85 -9.95 3.11
N THR A 42 5.75 -8.79 3.76
CA THR A 42 4.57 -8.42 4.53
C THR A 42 3.43 -8.08 3.57
N ILE A 43 2.72 -9.08 3.09
CA ILE A 43 1.66 -8.93 2.08
C ILE A 43 0.54 -8.00 2.57
N VAL A 44 0.18 -8.11 3.85
CA VAL A 44 -0.80 -7.23 4.50
C VAL A 44 -0.12 -6.53 5.66
N TRP A 45 -0.10 -5.20 5.66
CA TRP A 45 0.31 -4.41 6.82
C TRP A 45 -0.77 -3.43 7.24
N GLY A 46 -1.11 -3.45 8.52
CA GLY A 46 -1.99 -2.48 9.15
C GLY A 46 -1.58 -2.20 10.58
N ASP A 47 -1.52 -0.91 10.92
CA ASP A 47 -1.37 -0.39 12.29
C ASP A 47 -2.46 -0.86 13.27
N GLY A 48 -3.41 -1.66 12.81
CA GLY A 48 -4.43 -2.33 13.63
C GLY A 48 -5.63 -1.46 14.01
N LYS A 49 -5.52 -0.14 13.89
CA LYS A 49 -6.65 0.78 14.04
C LYS A 49 -7.50 0.77 12.78
N GLY A 50 -8.82 0.60 12.94
CA GLY A 50 -9.76 0.50 11.83
C GLY A 50 -10.62 -0.76 11.90
N THR A 51 -11.41 -0.97 10.85
CA THR A 51 -12.14 -2.21 10.60
C THR A 51 -11.56 -2.82 9.33
N PHE A 52 -11.10 -4.06 9.42
CA PHE A 52 -10.52 -4.79 8.29
C PHE A 52 -11.29 -6.08 8.09
N VAL A 53 -11.82 -6.27 6.89
CA VAL A 53 -12.52 -7.49 6.50
C VAL A 53 -11.84 -8.06 5.27
N PHE A 54 -11.40 -9.30 5.39
CA PHE A 54 -10.84 -10.07 4.28
C PHE A 54 -11.70 -11.31 4.08
N ASN A 55 -12.01 -11.68 2.84
CA ASN A 55 -12.70 -12.93 2.53
C ASN A 55 -12.49 -13.34 1.07
N ASN A 56 -12.42 -14.64 0.78
CA ASN A 56 -12.26 -15.17 -0.57
C ASN A 56 -10.99 -14.66 -1.30
N ASN A 57 -9.91 -14.29 -0.59
CA ASN A 57 -8.69 -13.89 -1.28
C ASN A 57 -7.71 -15.05 -1.41
N ALA A 58 -6.98 -15.05 -2.52
CA ALA A 58 -5.84 -15.91 -2.74
C ALA A 58 -4.57 -15.13 -2.41
N TRP A 59 -3.70 -15.77 -1.63
CA TRP A 59 -2.40 -15.25 -1.23
C TRP A 59 -1.37 -16.21 -1.79
N HIS A 60 -0.37 -15.68 -2.49
CA HIS A 60 0.67 -16.53 -3.03
C HIS A 60 1.98 -15.77 -3.21
N ARG A 61 2.99 -16.23 -2.48
CA ARG A 61 4.39 -15.95 -2.81
C ARG A 61 5.05 -17.15 -3.44
N VAL A 62 5.65 -16.91 -4.61
CA VAL A 62 6.32 -17.96 -5.40
C VAL A 62 7.42 -18.66 -4.61
N GLU A 63 8.11 -17.93 -3.73
CA GLU A 63 9.22 -18.43 -2.92
C GLU A 63 8.79 -18.90 -1.51
N GLY A 64 7.53 -18.68 -1.13
CA GLY A 64 7.01 -18.88 0.22
C GLY A 64 7.47 -17.81 1.21
N GLY A 65 6.96 -17.88 2.45
CA GLY A 65 7.30 -16.91 3.51
C GLY A 65 6.41 -15.67 3.49
N ASP A 66 5.10 -15.88 3.53
CA ASP A 66 4.12 -14.79 3.58
C ASP A 66 3.89 -14.33 5.01
N ASP A 67 3.94 -13.00 5.20
CA ASP A 67 3.71 -12.36 6.48
C ASP A 67 2.46 -11.48 6.44
N TRP A 68 1.60 -11.65 7.45
CA TRP A 68 0.41 -10.83 7.64
C TRP A 68 0.49 -10.06 8.96
N TYR A 69 0.44 -8.75 8.85
CA TYR A 69 0.41 -7.83 9.96
C TYR A 69 -0.89 -7.03 9.98
N CYS A 70 -1.81 -7.36 10.88
CA CYS A 70 -2.94 -6.50 11.21
C CYS A 70 -3.33 -6.79 12.66
N ASN A 71 -3.16 -5.82 13.55
CA ASN A 71 -3.29 -6.04 15.00
C ASN A 71 -2.33 -7.12 15.55
N GLY A 72 -1.09 -7.13 15.06
CA GLY A 72 -0.01 -8.04 15.48
C GLY A 72 0.41 -9.02 14.39
N ASP A 73 1.63 -9.54 14.52
CA ASP A 73 2.30 -10.38 13.51
C ASP A 73 1.73 -11.80 13.45
N THR A 74 1.69 -12.37 12.24
CA THR A 74 1.57 -13.81 12.00
C THR A 74 2.28 -14.15 10.69
N THR A 75 3.09 -15.19 10.72
CA THR A 75 3.85 -15.71 9.57
C THR A 75 3.23 -16.99 8.99
N SER A 76 2.00 -17.29 9.43
CA SER A 76 1.23 -18.42 8.93
C SER A 76 -0.20 -18.00 8.60
N PHE A 77 -0.68 -18.53 7.47
CA PHE A 77 -2.03 -18.26 7.01
C PHE A 77 -3.10 -18.81 7.96
N SER A 78 -2.84 -19.95 8.61
CA SER A 78 -3.73 -20.47 9.65
C SER A 78 -3.79 -19.54 10.88
N GLY A 79 -2.67 -18.91 11.24
CA GLY A 79 -2.64 -17.86 12.27
C GLY A 79 -3.40 -16.60 11.85
N TRP A 80 -3.35 -16.22 10.57
CA TRP A 80 -4.16 -15.15 9.99
C TRP A 80 -5.66 -15.45 10.11
N GLN A 81 -6.06 -16.66 9.73
CA GLN A 81 -7.45 -17.13 9.87
C GLN A 81 -7.92 -17.23 11.31
N ALA A 82 -7.06 -17.66 12.24
CA ALA A 82 -7.38 -17.74 13.66
C ALA A 82 -7.67 -16.35 14.28
N LYS A 83 -7.11 -15.27 13.71
CA LYS A 83 -7.43 -13.89 14.08
C LYS A 83 -8.76 -13.38 13.51
N GLY A 84 -9.48 -14.23 12.75
CA GLY A 84 -10.78 -13.91 12.16
C GLY A 84 -10.70 -13.26 10.78
N PHE A 85 -9.51 -13.18 10.19
CA PHE A 85 -9.31 -12.65 8.85
C PHE A 85 -9.40 -13.75 7.80
N ASP A 86 -10.01 -13.46 6.66
CA ASP A 86 -10.02 -14.32 5.48
C ASP A 86 -10.35 -15.80 5.74
N SER A 87 -11.44 -16.03 6.47
CA SER A 87 -11.85 -17.35 6.98
C SER A 87 -11.99 -18.46 5.94
N VAL A 88 -12.06 -18.10 4.66
CA VAL A 88 -12.17 -19.02 3.52
C VAL A 88 -11.16 -18.72 2.43
N GLY A 89 -10.30 -17.71 2.58
CA GLY A 89 -9.18 -17.49 1.68
C GLY A 89 -8.19 -18.66 1.71
N MET A 90 -7.20 -18.62 0.83
CA MET A 90 -6.18 -19.67 0.74
C MET A 90 -4.82 -19.05 0.45
N ASP A 91 -3.79 -19.59 1.11
CA ASP A 91 -2.38 -19.35 0.81
C ASP A 91 -1.84 -20.52 -0.02
N VAL A 92 -1.96 -20.42 -1.34
CA VAL A 92 -1.62 -21.47 -2.32
C VAL A 92 -1.33 -20.84 -3.68
N ASP A 93 -0.52 -21.52 -4.51
CA ASP A 93 -0.40 -21.16 -5.93
C ASP A 93 -1.80 -21.17 -6.58
N PRO A 94 -2.26 -20.02 -7.13
CA PRO A 94 -3.57 -19.92 -7.74
C PRO A 94 -3.69 -20.73 -9.03
N GLN A 95 -2.58 -21.18 -9.61
CA GLN A 95 -2.51 -21.89 -10.86
C GLN A 95 -3.28 -21.14 -11.96
N ILE A 96 -2.77 -19.97 -12.31
CA ILE A 96 -3.33 -19.12 -13.37
C ILE A 96 -3.07 -19.68 -14.77
N GLY A 97 -3.86 -19.24 -15.75
CA GLY A 97 -3.83 -19.73 -17.12
C GLY A 97 -2.68 -19.22 -17.99
N GLY A 98 -1.94 -18.21 -17.56
CA GLY A 98 -0.91 -17.54 -18.35
C GLY A 98 0.26 -17.04 -17.51
N THR A 99 1.28 -16.51 -18.17
CA THR A 99 2.43 -15.86 -17.51
C THR A 99 1.99 -14.55 -16.87
N LEU A 100 2.34 -14.30 -15.61
CA LEU A 100 2.09 -13.04 -14.91
C LEU A 100 2.49 -11.82 -15.76
N GLY A 101 1.62 -10.81 -15.81
CA GLY A 101 1.80 -9.63 -16.67
C GLY A 101 1.58 -9.86 -18.17
N GLY A 102 1.35 -11.10 -18.61
CA GLY A 102 1.12 -11.48 -20.01
C GLY A 102 -0.28 -11.17 -20.57
N GLY A 103 -1.09 -10.38 -19.87
CA GLY A 103 -2.45 -9.97 -20.26
C GLY A 103 -3.57 -10.64 -19.46
N PRO A 104 -4.85 -10.53 -19.91
CA PRO A 104 -6.03 -10.98 -19.16
C PRO A 104 -6.01 -12.44 -18.69
N VAL A 105 -5.38 -13.34 -19.46
CA VAL A 105 -5.29 -14.77 -19.13
C VAL A 105 -4.42 -15.01 -17.88
N ALA A 106 -3.47 -14.13 -17.60
CA ALA A 106 -2.55 -14.22 -16.45
C ALA A 106 -3.23 -13.98 -15.10
N TYR A 107 -4.53 -13.68 -15.09
CA TYR A 107 -5.29 -13.39 -13.87
C TYR A 107 -6.57 -14.23 -13.79
N GLN A 108 -6.66 -15.28 -14.61
CA GLN A 108 -7.77 -16.24 -14.62
C GLN A 108 -7.26 -17.61 -14.21
N LEU A 109 -8.06 -18.35 -13.43
CA LEU A 109 -7.72 -19.69 -12.96
C LEU A 109 -7.61 -20.67 -14.12
N ASN A 110 -6.65 -21.59 -14.06
CA ASN A 110 -6.63 -22.75 -14.92
C ASN A 110 -7.52 -23.87 -14.35
N SER A 111 -7.75 -24.93 -15.14
CA SER A 111 -8.67 -26.02 -14.80
C SER A 111 -8.30 -26.83 -13.56
N THR A 112 -7.06 -26.75 -13.09
CA THR A 112 -6.56 -27.51 -11.93
C THR A 112 -6.46 -26.68 -10.67
N SER A 113 -6.79 -25.39 -10.75
CA SER A 113 -6.64 -24.46 -9.64
C SER A 113 -7.33 -24.96 -8.36
N PRO A 114 -6.65 -24.94 -7.22
CA PRO A 114 -7.23 -25.33 -5.95
C PRO A 114 -8.31 -24.36 -5.46
N LEU A 115 -8.41 -23.18 -6.08
CA LEU A 115 -9.29 -22.07 -5.69
C LEU A 115 -10.71 -22.19 -6.27
N ILE A 116 -10.90 -23.11 -7.21
CA ILE A 116 -12.18 -23.37 -7.88
C ILE A 116 -13.20 -23.94 -6.89
N ASN A 117 -14.37 -23.30 -6.79
CA ASN A 117 -15.50 -23.64 -5.94
C ASN A 117 -15.14 -23.74 -4.45
N LYS A 118 -14.26 -22.87 -3.96
CA LYS A 118 -13.82 -22.84 -2.55
C LYS A 118 -14.28 -21.62 -1.77
N GLY A 119 -14.74 -20.58 -2.45
CA GLY A 119 -15.16 -19.32 -1.86
C GLY A 119 -16.51 -19.41 -1.14
N ALA A 120 -16.69 -18.58 -0.13
CA ALA A 120 -17.96 -18.37 0.54
C ALA A 120 -18.89 -17.49 -0.30
N ASN A 121 -20.19 -17.64 -0.08
CA ASN A 121 -21.17 -16.68 -0.56
C ASN A 121 -21.06 -15.38 0.25
N LEU A 122 -20.70 -14.29 -0.43
CA LEU A 122 -20.51 -12.97 0.16
C LEU A 122 -21.77 -12.09 0.14
N SER A 123 -22.93 -12.64 -0.22
CA SER A 123 -24.21 -11.92 -0.21
C SER A 123 -24.47 -11.28 1.16
N GLY A 124 -24.66 -9.96 1.17
CA GLY A 124 -24.87 -9.18 2.40
C GLY A 124 -23.61 -8.89 3.23
N ARG A 125 -22.44 -9.38 2.83
CA ARG A 125 -21.14 -9.05 3.46
C ARG A 125 -20.44 -7.88 2.77
N VAL A 126 -20.60 -7.76 1.46
CA VAL A 126 -20.05 -6.65 0.67
C VAL A 126 -21.07 -5.50 0.62
N PRO A 127 -20.70 -4.27 1.01
CA PRO A 127 -21.51 -3.07 0.79
C PRO A 127 -21.81 -2.91 -0.70
N GLY A 128 -23.10 -2.91 -1.08
CA GLY A 128 -23.52 -2.91 -2.49
C GLY A 128 -23.61 -4.30 -3.14
N GLY A 129 -23.20 -5.36 -2.43
CA GLY A 129 -23.18 -6.75 -2.91
C GLY A 129 -22.01 -7.04 -3.85
N VAL A 130 -21.76 -8.33 -4.11
CA VAL A 130 -20.73 -8.80 -5.07
C VAL A 130 -21.14 -8.68 -6.54
N GLY A 131 -22.35 -8.18 -6.81
CA GLY A 131 -22.92 -8.17 -8.15
C GLY A 131 -23.26 -9.59 -8.66
N THR A 132 -23.41 -9.71 -9.98
CA THR A 132 -23.72 -10.98 -10.67
C THR A 132 -22.62 -11.43 -11.62
N ARG A 133 -21.49 -10.69 -11.67
CA ARG A 133 -20.38 -10.97 -12.56
C ARG A 133 -19.03 -10.71 -11.90
N ASP A 134 -18.02 -11.47 -12.32
CA ASP A 134 -16.63 -11.31 -11.91
C ASP A 134 -15.95 -10.16 -12.69
N TYR A 135 -14.65 -9.96 -12.45
CA TYR A 135 -13.86 -8.92 -13.13
C TYR A 135 -13.79 -9.10 -14.67
N PHE A 136 -13.88 -10.34 -15.16
CA PHE A 136 -13.84 -10.68 -16.59
C PHE A 136 -15.23 -10.70 -17.24
N GLY A 137 -16.28 -10.34 -16.47
CA GLY A 137 -17.65 -10.31 -16.91
C GLY A 137 -18.34 -11.68 -16.90
N ASN A 138 -17.74 -12.73 -16.34
CA ASN A 138 -18.36 -14.05 -16.20
C ASN A 138 -19.41 -14.03 -15.09
N PRO A 139 -20.53 -14.78 -15.20
CA PRO A 139 -21.49 -14.91 -14.11
C PRO A 139 -20.87 -15.51 -12.83
N ILE A 140 -21.28 -15.01 -11.66
CA ILE A 140 -20.87 -15.55 -10.35
C ILE A 140 -22.08 -16.04 -9.52
N PRO A 141 -21.95 -17.12 -8.73
CA PRO A 141 -20.87 -18.12 -8.80
C PRO A 141 -21.03 -18.99 -10.06
N ASN A 142 -19.93 -19.54 -10.57
CA ASN A 142 -19.96 -20.49 -11.66
C ASN A 142 -19.60 -21.91 -11.20
N GLY A 143 -20.61 -22.72 -10.92
CA GLY A 143 -20.45 -24.08 -10.43
C GLY A 143 -21.23 -24.33 -9.14
N GLY A 144 -20.59 -24.98 -8.16
CA GLY A 144 -21.16 -25.28 -6.85
C GLY A 144 -20.95 -24.19 -5.79
N ALA A 145 -19.95 -23.33 -5.95
CA ALA A 145 -19.60 -22.24 -5.03
C ALA A 145 -18.84 -21.13 -5.79
N PHE A 146 -18.54 -20.02 -5.09
CA PHE A 146 -17.68 -18.97 -5.65
C PHE A 146 -16.24 -19.49 -5.75
N ASP A 147 -15.46 -18.94 -6.67
CA ASP A 147 -14.02 -19.12 -6.69
C ASP A 147 -13.35 -18.14 -5.72
N ILE A 148 -12.17 -18.51 -5.21
CA ILE A 148 -11.34 -17.63 -4.36
C ILE A 148 -10.39 -16.87 -5.28
N VAL A 149 -10.83 -15.76 -5.88
CA VAL A 149 -10.06 -14.79 -6.68
C VAL A 149 -11.06 -13.82 -7.35
N ALA A 150 -10.54 -12.88 -8.15
CA ALA A 150 -11.34 -11.93 -8.94
C ALA A 150 -11.99 -12.54 -10.21
N ALA A 151 -11.68 -13.81 -10.53
CA ALA A 151 -12.10 -14.49 -11.74
C ALA A 151 -12.75 -15.84 -11.44
N GLU A 152 -13.98 -16.04 -11.91
CA GLU A 152 -14.61 -17.35 -11.92
C GLU A 152 -14.08 -18.17 -13.10
N TYR A 153 -13.73 -19.42 -12.81
CA TYR A 153 -13.34 -20.38 -13.81
C TYR A 153 -14.55 -20.81 -14.64
N THR A 154 -14.52 -20.53 -15.94
CA THR A 154 -15.60 -20.88 -16.88
C THR A 154 -15.27 -22.00 -17.85
N GLY A 155 -14.07 -22.60 -17.74
CA GLY A 155 -13.56 -23.54 -18.75
C GLY A 155 -12.93 -22.88 -19.97
N THR A 156 -13.07 -21.55 -20.11
CA THR A 156 -12.45 -20.76 -21.16
C THR A 156 -11.90 -19.47 -20.60
N TYR A 157 -10.85 -18.92 -21.22
CA TYR A 157 -10.33 -17.63 -20.82
C TYR A 157 -11.05 -16.49 -21.54
N SER A 158 -11.53 -15.53 -20.77
CA SER A 158 -12.00 -14.25 -21.29
C SER A 158 -10.82 -13.42 -21.80
N THR A 159 -11.03 -12.76 -22.92
CA THR A 159 -10.12 -11.70 -23.40
C THR A 159 -10.58 -10.31 -22.96
N GLN A 160 -11.78 -10.19 -22.38
CA GLN A 160 -12.27 -8.93 -21.80
C GLN A 160 -11.69 -8.74 -20.41
N SER A 161 -11.03 -7.61 -20.16
CA SER A 161 -10.81 -7.11 -18.81
C SER A 161 -11.78 -5.95 -18.57
N ASN A 162 -12.63 -6.02 -17.54
CA ASN A 162 -13.42 -4.85 -17.13
C ASN A 162 -12.57 -3.77 -16.43
N ALA A 163 -11.24 -3.92 -16.32
CA ALA A 163 -10.38 -2.78 -16.01
C ALA A 163 -10.41 -1.78 -17.17
N THR A 164 -11.42 -0.93 -17.14
CA THR A 164 -11.04 0.48 -17.13
C THR A 164 -10.57 0.74 -15.71
N PRO A 165 -9.27 1.01 -15.46
CA PRO A 165 -8.84 1.47 -14.15
C PRO A 165 -9.79 2.60 -13.74
N VAL A 166 -10.49 2.43 -12.62
CA VAL A 166 -11.25 3.55 -12.06
C VAL A 166 -10.17 4.56 -11.68
N ALA A 167 -10.17 5.70 -12.37
CA ALA A 167 -9.23 6.77 -12.06
C ALA A 167 -9.32 7.07 -10.56
N HIS A 168 -8.17 7.36 -9.94
CA HIS A 168 -8.11 7.77 -8.55
C HIS A 168 -9.25 8.76 -8.25
N THR A 169 -10.15 8.40 -7.34
CA THR A 169 -11.24 9.29 -6.92
C THR A 169 -10.62 10.48 -6.20
N SER A 170 -10.41 11.58 -6.94
CA SER A 170 -9.91 12.83 -6.40
C SER A 170 -10.93 13.41 -5.43
N PHE A 171 -10.52 13.62 -4.18
CA PHE A 171 -11.32 14.36 -3.20
C PHE A 171 -11.12 15.86 -3.39
N SER A 172 -12.13 16.67 -3.06
CA SER A 172 -12.04 18.12 -3.11
C SER A 172 -12.68 18.72 -1.85
N PRO A 173 -11.99 19.61 -1.11
CA PRO A 173 -10.63 20.08 -1.36
C PRO A 173 -9.57 19.04 -0.95
N ALA A 174 -8.49 18.93 -1.73
CA ALA A 174 -7.35 18.08 -1.42
C ALA A 174 -6.03 18.84 -1.54
N VAL A 175 -5.05 18.42 -0.75
CA VAL A 175 -3.64 18.84 -0.84
C VAL A 175 -2.72 17.67 -1.11
N HIS A 176 -1.56 17.94 -1.67
CA HIS A 176 -0.51 16.96 -1.92
C HIS A 176 0.88 17.62 -1.85
N ILE A 177 1.92 16.80 -1.84
CA ILE A 177 3.31 17.27 -1.91
C ILE A 177 3.66 17.57 -3.36
N ALA A 178 3.92 18.83 -3.64
CA ALA A 178 4.38 19.29 -4.95
C ALA A 178 5.89 19.08 -5.15
N ALA A 179 6.67 19.18 -4.07
CA ALA A 179 8.12 19.01 -4.12
C ALA A 179 8.73 18.77 -2.74
N ILE A 180 9.83 18.02 -2.73
CA ILE A 180 10.79 17.97 -1.63
C ILE A 180 12.11 18.51 -2.18
N THR A 181 12.66 19.56 -1.57
CA THR A 181 13.89 20.21 -2.06
C THR A 181 14.94 20.19 -0.97
N ILE A 182 16.12 19.67 -1.29
CA ILE A 182 17.27 19.67 -0.39
C ILE A 182 18.29 20.73 -0.79
N ASN A 183 18.81 21.48 0.20
CA ASN A 183 19.83 22.49 -0.01
C ASN A 183 21.22 21.85 0.02
N GLY A 184 21.57 21.20 -1.09
CA GLY A 184 22.83 20.49 -1.28
C GLY A 184 22.74 19.01 -0.89
N GLN A 185 23.15 18.14 -1.80
CA GLN A 185 23.16 16.69 -1.58
C GLN A 185 24.40 16.18 -0.86
N ASN A 186 25.48 16.98 -0.77
CA ASN A 186 26.71 16.60 -0.07
C ASN A 186 26.97 17.62 1.03
N ILE A 187 26.80 17.18 2.28
CA ILE A 187 26.91 18.01 3.47
C ILE A 187 28.17 17.60 4.22
N ALA A 188 28.99 18.58 4.60
CA ALA A 188 30.20 18.31 5.39
C ALA A 188 29.83 17.93 6.83
N LYS A 189 30.61 17.04 7.44
CA LYS A 189 30.45 16.72 8.86
C LYS A 189 30.50 17.98 9.73
N GLY A 190 29.48 18.14 10.58
CA GLY A 190 29.30 19.30 11.46
C GLY A 190 28.61 20.49 10.79
N ALA A 191 28.30 20.45 9.50
CA ALA A 191 27.46 21.43 8.83
C ALA A 191 25.97 21.16 9.07
N THR A 192 25.12 22.12 8.69
CA THR A 192 23.66 21.98 8.77
C THR A 192 23.13 21.47 7.44
N ALA A 193 22.40 20.35 7.48
CA ALA A 193 21.57 19.91 6.37
C ALA A 193 20.23 20.66 6.45
N SER A 194 19.71 21.16 5.33
CA SER A 194 18.43 21.86 5.28
C SER A 194 17.63 21.45 4.07
N TRP A 195 16.31 21.33 4.24
CA TRP A 195 15.39 20.96 3.18
C TRP A 195 14.03 21.62 3.39
N SER A 196 13.21 21.54 2.37
CA SER A 196 11.84 22.02 2.40
C SER A 196 10.87 21.04 1.73
N VAL A 197 9.64 21.09 2.19
CA VAL A 197 8.49 20.38 1.61
C VAL A 197 7.50 21.43 1.16
N THR A 198 7.10 21.35 -0.11
CA THR A 198 6.10 22.27 -0.71
C THR A 198 4.77 21.54 -0.84
N ILE A 199 3.71 22.11 -0.30
CA ILE A 199 2.35 21.58 -0.33
C ILE A 199 1.46 22.51 -1.18
N THR A 200 0.75 21.92 -2.13
CA THR A 200 -0.22 22.62 -2.98
C THR A 200 -1.59 21.94 -2.95
N ASP A 201 -2.63 22.67 -3.34
CA ASP A 201 -3.93 22.11 -3.64
C ASP A 201 -3.95 21.44 -5.03
N SER A 202 -5.06 20.80 -5.39
CA SER A 202 -5.25 20.17 -6.70
C SER A 202 -5.21 21.12 -7.90
N SER A 203 -5.27 22.43 -7.67
CA SER A 203 -5.12 23.48 -8.71
C SER A 203 -3.68 24.03 -8.78
N GLY A 204 -2.76 23.54 -7.93
CA GLY A 204 -1.38 23.99 -7.85
C GLY A 204 -1.17 25.24 -6.99
N ASN A 205 -2.17 25.69 -6.23
CA ASN A 205 -2.00 26.84 -5.32
C ASN A 205 -1.29 26.41 -4.03
N PRO A 206 -0.37 27.23 -3.48
CA PRO A 206 0.29 26.92 -2.21
C PRO A 206 -0.70 26.91 -1.04
N VAL A 207 -0.54 25.94 -0.12
CA VAL A 207 -1.43 25.80 1.04
C VAL A 207 -0.67 26.02 2.34
N SER A 208 -1.04 27.09 3.08
CA SER A 208 -0.46 27.42 4.38
C SER A 208 -1.11 26.67 5.54
N GLY A 209 -0.40 26.53 6.66
CA GLY A 209 -0.97 25.97 7.89
C GLY A 209 -1.04 24.44 7.91
N VAL A 210 -0.44 23.76 6.93
CA VAL A 210 -0.33 22.30 6.88
C VAL A 210 0.86 21.88 7.74
N THR A 211 0.64 21.01 8.72
CA THR A 211 1.73 20.43 9.48
C THR A 211 2.35 19.29 8.70
N VAL A 212 3.66 19.32 8.53
CA VAL A 212 4.47 18.29 7.86
C VAL A 212 5.43 17.72 8.89
N GLU A 213 5.47 16.40 8.96
CA GLU A 213 6.38 15.63 9.80
C GLU A 213 7.37 14.89 8.89
N CYS A 214 8.65 14.90 9.25
CA CYS A 214 9.74 14.24 8.55
C CYS A 214 10.46 13.28 9.50
N PHE A 215 10.92 12.15 8.98
CA PHE A 215 11.91 11.31 9.64
C PHE A 215 13.26 11.47 8.96
N LEU A 216 14.31 11.55 9.76
CA LEU A 216 15.69 11.39 9.31
C LEU A 216 16.16 9.98 9.63
N LEU A 217 16.46 9.21 8.59
CA LEU A 217 16.97 7.84 8.71
C LEU A 217 18.43 7.75 8.30
N ASN A 218 19.20 6.87 8.95
CA ASN A 218 20.55 6.53 8.49
C ASN A 218 20.51 5.51 7.34
N GLN A 219 21.68 5.18 6.80
CA GLN A 219 21.86 4.14 5.78
C GLN A 219 21.38 2.73 6.17
N SER A 220 21.16 2.49 7.46
CA SER A 220 20.60 1.24 8.00
C SER A 220 19.10 1.35 8.27
N TRP A 221 18.44 2.38 7.72
CA TRP A 221 17.02 2.69 7.90
C TRP A 221 16.60 2.97 9.35
N GLN A 222 17.54 3.18 10.26
CA GLN A 222 17.22 3.50 11.64
C GLN A 222 16.91 4.99 11.77
N ALA A 223 15.83 5.31 12.48
CA ALA A 223 15.48 6.68 12.79
C ALA A 223 16.54 7.31 13.69
N ILE A 224 17.09 8.42 13.23
CA ILE A 224 18.06 9.25 13.95
C ILE A 224 17.34 10.44 14.58
N ASP A 225 16.40 11.00 13.82
CA ASP A 225 15.47 12.00 14.29
C ASP A 225 14.08 11.61 13.79
N ALA A 226 13.21 11.28 14.74
CA ALA A 226 11.91 10.72 14.47
C ALA A 226 10.79 11.76 14.55
N ASP A 227 11.03 13.03 14.82
CA ASP A 227 9.91 13.97 15.08
C ASP A 227 10.17 15.37 14.52
N LEU A 228 10.75 15.47 13.32
CA LEU A 228 10.98 16.76 12.69
C LEU A 228 9.65 17.31 12.17
N THR A 229 9.11 18.30 12.86
CA THR A 229 7.81 18.90 12.55
C THR A 229 7.97 20.35 12.11
N SER A 230 7.28 20.74 11.03
CA SER A 230 7.22 22.12 10.54
C SER A 230 5.86 22.40 9.92
N THR A 231 5.41 23.66 9.96
CA THR A 231 4.12 24.07 9.38
C THR A 231 4.36 24.89 8.12
N THR A 232 3.59 24.64 7.06
CA THR A 232 3.72 25.38 5.82
C THR A 232 3.41 26.87 6.01
N ASN A 233 4.28 27.71 5.47
CA ASN A 233 4.08 29.15 5.43
C ASN A 233 3.07 29.55 4.32
N THR A 234 2.89 30.85 4.08
CA THR A 234 1.99 31.38 3.04
C THR A 234 2.36 30.98 1.61
N SER A 235 3.60 30.52 1.38
CA SER A 235 4.05 29.96 0.10
C SER A 235 3.89 28.43 0.02
N GLY A 236 3.21 27.82 0.99
CA GLY A 236 3.01 26.37 1.04
C GLY A 236 4.26 25.59 1.44
N VAL A 237 5.28 26.26 2.00
CA VAL A 237 6.58 25.66 2.27
C VAL A 237 6.76 25.39 3.76
N ALA A 238 6.97 24.13 4.12
CA ALA A 238 7.46 23.70 5.42
C ALA A 238 8.99 23.54 5.34
N SER A 239 9.74 24.19 6.21
CA SER A 239 11.21 24.19 6.20
C SER A 239 11.77 23.45 7.39
N PHE A 240 12.85 22.70 7.16
CA PHE A 240 13.49 21.84 8.13
C PHE A 240 15.00 21.98 8.05
N SER A 241 15.66 21.72 9.18
CA SER A 241 17.12 21.66 9.25
C SER A 241 17.57 20.77 10.38
N THR A 242 18.70 20.09 10.21
CA THR A 242 19.35 19.30 11.25
C THR A 242 20.86 19.45 11.17
N ASN A 243 21.55 19.31 12.30
CA ASN A 243 23.01 19.32 12.32
C ASN A 243 23.53 17.95 11.92
N ALA A 244 24.32 17.91 10.85
CA ALA A 244 24.88 16.67 10.33
C ALA A 244 26.12 16.25 11.14
N THR A 245 25.91 15.77 12.36
CA THR A 245 26.96 15.49 13.35
C THR A 245 27.39 14.02 13.43
N SER A 246 26.66 13.13 12.78
CA SER A 246 26.82 11.67 12.82
C SER A 246 27.94 11.17 11.88
N SER A 247 28.10 9.84 11.77
CA SER A 247 29.08 9.19 10.90
C SER A 247 28.80 9.48 9.42
N SER A 248 29.86 9.60 8.61
CA SER A 248 29.75 9.75 7.16
C SER A 248 28.88 8.62 6.56
N GLY A 249 28.12 8.94 5.51
CA GLY A 249 27.16 8.01 4.91
C GLY A 249 25.95 8.70 4.31
N THR A 250 25.02 7.93 3.74
CA THR A 250 23.78 8.45 3.16
C THR A 250 22.67 8.48 4.21
N TYR A 251 21.92 9.58 4.22
CA TYR A 251 20.81 9.83 5.13
C TYR A 251 19.57 10.07 4.29
N PHE A 252 18.48 9.40 4.66
CA PHE A 252 17.21 9.50 3.97
C PHE A 252 16.26 10.40 4.77
N LEU A 253 15.61 11.31 4.06
CA LEU A 253 14.58 12.19 4.55
C LEU A 253 13.26 11.63 4.04
N LEU A 254 12.50 11.00 4.93
CA LEU A 254 11.20 10.42 4.61
C LEU A 254 10.09 11.27 5.18
N LEU A 255 8.97 11.32 4.47
CA LEU A 255 7.74 11.97 4.94
C LEU A 255 6.81 10.93 5.53
N PRO A 256 6.77 10.74 6.86
CA PRO A 256 5.78 9.91 7.48
C PRO A 256 4.39 10.52 7.50
N GLU A 257 4.26 11.86 7.57
CA GLU A 257 2.94 12.46 7.83
C GLU A 257 2.77 13.88 7.27
N VAL A 258 1.65 14.10 6.56
CA VAL A 258 1.13 15.43 6.20
C VAL A 258 -0.24 15.57 6.87
N ARG A 259 -0.36 16.53 7.78
CA ARG A 259 -1.60 16.84 8.51
C ARG A 259 -2.18 18.16 8.00
N PRO A 260 -3.03 18.16 6.95
CA PRO A 260 -3.76 19.36 6.55
C PRO A 260 -4.72 19.85 7.64
N PRO A 261 -5.41 20.99 7.47
CA PRO A 261 -6.61 21.30 8.25
C PRO A 261 -7.69 20.20 8.13
N SER A 262 -8.63 20.12 9.07
CA SER A 262 -9.68 19.07 9.10
C SER A 262 -10.60 19.08 7.89
N GLU A 263 -10.67 20.19 7.17
CA GLU A 263 -11.54 20.40 6.01
C GLU A 263 -10.88 19.96 4.70
N THR A 264 -9.62 19.52 4.72
CA THR A 264 -8.87 19.19 3.51
C THR A 264 -8.33 17.77 3.56
N TYR A 265 -8.53 17.03 2.47
CA TYR A 265 -8.01 15.69 2.30
C TYR A 265 -6.52 15.75 1.90
N TYR A 266 -5.69 14.85 2.43
CA TYR A 266 -4.33 14.68 1.92
C TYR A 266 -4.35 13.58 0.87
N ASP A 267 -4.13 13.97 -0.39
CA ASP A 267 -4.11 13.06 -1.54
C ASP A 267 -2.68 12.68 -1.88
N SER A 268 -2.22 11.62 -1.23
CA SER A 268 -0.85 11.15 -1.40
C SER A 268 -0.59 10.54 -2.79
N SER A 269 -1.63 10.16 -3.54
CA SER A 269 -1.49 9.66 -4.92
C SER A 269 -0.98 10.75 -5.88
N GLN A 270 -1.16 12.02 -5.52
CA GLN A 270 -0.71 13.18 -6.29
C GLN A 270 0.68 13.68 -5.85
N ASN A 271 1.35 13.01 -4.91
CA ASN A 271 2.68 13.40 -4.48
C ASN A 271 3.69 13.30 -5.62
N ALA A 272 4.41 14.38 -5.90
CA ALA A 272 5.51 14.39 -6.84
C ALA A 272 6.79 13.73 -6.28
N ALA A 273 6.90 13.61 -4.96
CA ALA A 273 8.02 12.98 -4.26
C ALA A 273 7.59 12.47 -2.87
N TRP A 274 8.24 11.40 -2.41
CA TRP A 274 7.99 10.76 -1.11
C TRP A 274 9.18 10.83 -0.16
N ASP A 275 10.37 10.95 -0.74
CA ASP A 275 11.63 10.97 -0.03
C ASP A 275 12.65 11.87 -0.74
N THR A 276 13.74 12.16 -0.02
CA THR A 276 14.97 12.68 -0.60
C THR A 276 16.15 12.22 0.26
N TYR A 277 17.37 12.52 -0.14
CA TYR A 277 18.56 12.11 0.61
C TYR A 277 19.66 13.15 0.54
N PHE A 278 20.57 13.09 1.53
CA PHE A 278 21.88 13.71 1.47
C PHE A 278 22.97 12.74 1.91
N ASN A 279 24.18 13.01 1.46
CA ASN A 279 25.40 12.34 1.87
C ASN A 279 26.15 13.21 2.86
N LEU A 280 26.57 12.61 3.97
CA LEU A 280 27.47 13.22 4.93
C LEU A 280 28.91 12.77 4.62
N SER A 281 29.79 13.73 4.31
CA SER A 281 31.23 13.50 4.11
C SER A 281 32.02 13.91 5.33
#